data_AF-A0A849UX67-F1
#
_entry.id   AF-A0A849UX67-F1
#
_cell.length_a   1.000
_cell.length_b   1.000
_cell.length_c   1.000
_cell.angle_alpha   90.00
_cell.angle_beta   90.00
_cell.angle_gamma   90.00
#
_symmetry.space_group_name_H-M   'P 1'
#
loop_
_entity.id
_entity.type
_entity.pdbx_description
1 polymer ?
#
loop_
_entity_poly.entity_id
_entity_poly.type
_entity_poly.pdbx_seq_one_letter_code
_entity_poly.pdbx_strand_id
1 'polypeptide(L)'
;MVKLKIALPIILVIVYTGLILLSSIYLKTAKLFSISTNTYINFQANYQIILLGITLLSLVTTYFLNRVTFTNFFTFGNLSATSEEMKLFGIKAGDSWLKTGISLTIIISLVTGIFMFFQLKNVTIEWEQLQSGIFWILLFSLTNSFGEEMIYRMGIVSPLIKLLSPMTIFIISAILFGLPHLAGMPSGLIGATMAGVLGLVLAKSLYETNGFFWAWTIHFIQDIIIIGALFLLSTKTT
;
A
#
# COMPACT_ATOMS: atom_id res chain seq x y z
N MET A 1 0.80 -7.09 30.51
CA MET A 1 1.75 -7.43 29.43
C MET A 1 1.09 -7.69 28.08
N VAL A 2 0.01 -8.49 27.97
CA VAL A 2 -0.68 -8.75 26.69
C VAL A 2 -1.24 -7.49 26.02
N LYS A 3 -1.89 -6.60 26.80
CA LYS A 3 -2.40 -5.31 26.29
C LYS A 3 -1.31 -4.47 25.60
N LEU A 4 -0.10 -4.45 26.15
CA LEU A 4 1.04 -3.73 25.57
C LEU A 4 1.51 -4.38 24.26
N LYS A 5 1.55 -5.71 24.18
CA LYS A 5 1.89 -6.43 22.94
C LYS A 5 0.90 -6.19 21.79
N ILE A 6 -0.37 -5.91 22.13
CA ILE A 6 -1.40 -5.55 21.15
C ILE A 6 -1.32 -4.07 20.77
N ALA A 7 -1.18 -3.18 21.76
CA ALA A 7 -1.19 -1.74 21.51
C ALA A 7 0.06 -1.25 20.77
N LEU A 8 1.24 -1.81 21.07
CA LEU A 8 2.51 -1.31 20.57
C LEU A 8 2.65 -1.37 19.03
N PRO A 9 2.32 -2.48 18.33
CA PRO A 9 2.31 -2.51 16.86
C PRO A 9 1.42 -1.43 16.25
N ILE A 10 0.23 -1.23 16.81
CA ILE A 10 -0.75 -0.23 16.34
C ILE A 10 -0.20 1.19 16.52
N ILE A 11 0.35 1.49 17.71
CA ILE A 11 0.96 2.79 18.00
C ILE A 11 2.13 3.07 17.06
N LEU A 12 2.99 2.08 16.81
CA LEU A 12 4.14 2.24 15.90
C LEU A 12 3.68 2.56 14.48
N VAL A 13 2.68 1.84 13.95
CA VAL A 13 2.13 2.14 12.63
C VAL A 13 1.50 3.54 12.58
N ILE A 14 0.77 3.97 13.61
CA ILE A 14 0.25 5.34 13.71
C ILE A 14 1.40 6.38 13.67
N VAL A 15 2.50 6.12 14.39
CA VAL A 15 3.67 6.99 14.38
C VAL A 15 4.30 7.04 12.98
N TYR A 16 4.49 5.90 12.32
CA TYR A 16 5.04 5.85 10.95
C TYR A 16 4.15 6.57 9.95
N THR A 17 2.84 6.39 10.03
CA THR A 17 1.87 7.16 9.26
C THR A 17 2.01 8.66 9.49
N GLY A 18 2.13 9.09 10.75
CA GLY A 18 2.36 10.49 11.08
C GLY A 18 3.66 11.03 10.46
N LEU A 19 4.74 10.26 10.52
CA LEU A 19 6.02 10.62 9.89
C LEU A 19 5.89 10.73 8.37
N ILE A 20 5.18 9.80 7.72
CA ILE A 20 4.92 9.85 6.26
C ILE A 20 4.16 11.12 5.89
N LEU A 21 3.06 11.43 6.61
CA LEU A 21 2.23 12.61 6.34
C LEU A 21 3.00 13.91 6.56
N LEU A 22 3.72 14.04 7.68
CA LEU A 22 4.54 15.22 7.97
C LEU A 22 5.66 15.40 6.94
N SER A 23 6.30 14.31 6.52
CA SER A 23 7.35 14.33 5.50
C SER A 23 6.79 14.75 4.14
N SER A 24 5.61 14.25 3.77
CA SER A 24 4.92 14.67 2.54
C SER A 24 4.59 16.16 2.54
N ILE A 25 4.13 16.71 3.66
CA ILE A 25 3.88 18.15 3.81
C ILE A 25 5.19 18.94 3.69
N TYR A 26 6.24 18.51 4.38
CA TYR A 26 7.55 19.15 4.34
C TYR A 26 8.16 19.17 2.94
N LEU A 27 8.07 18.07 2.19
CA LEU A 27 8.60 17.96 0.83
C LEU A 27 7.87 18.81 -0.22
N LYS A 28 6.66 19.31 0.08
CA LYS A 28 5.98 20.27 -0.80
C LYS A 28 6.69 21.62 -0.83
N THR A 29 7.43 21.97 0.23
CA THR A 29 8.16 23.25 0.34
C THR A 29 9.67 23.05 0.30
N ALA A 30 10.18 21.93 0.80
CA ALA A 30 11.59 21.61 0.81
C ALA A 30 12.02 20.87 -0.48
N LYS A 31 13.02 21.40 -1.16
CA LYS A 31 13.67 20.73 -2.30
C LYS A 31 14.97 20.09 -1.83
N LEU A 32 14.95 18.84 -1.33
CA LEU A 32 16.18 18.20 -0.84
C LEU A 32 17.14 17.92 -2.00
N PHE A 33 16.66 17.29 -3.07
CA PHE A 33 17.43 17.10 -4.30
C PHE A 33 16.53 17.09 -5.55
N SER A 34 17.15 17.30 -6.72
CA SER A 34 16.48 17.29 -8.03
C SER A 34 17.25 16.37 -8.98
N ILE A 35 16.52 15.45 -9.61
CA ILE A 35 17.04 14.43 -10.53
C ILE A 35 16.41 14.53 -11.93
N SER A 36 15.40 15.38 -12.09
CA SER A 36 14.67 15.61 -13.34
C SER A 36 14.20 17.06 -13.41
N THR A 37 13.92 17.57 -14.61
CA THR A 37 13.22 18.85 -14.78
C THR A 37 11.75 18.77 -14.36
N ASN A 38 11.17 17.57 -14.31
CA ASN A 38 9.80 17.34 -13.86
C ASN A 38 9.72 17.40 -12.33
N THR A 39 8.91 18.34 -11.81
CA THR A 39 8.75 18.58 -10.37
C THR A 39 8.07 17.43 -9.64
N TYR A 40 7.16 16.70 -10.29
CA TYR A 40 6.52 15.52 -9.74
C TYR A 40 7.51 14.37 -9.56
N ILE A 41 8.38 14.13 -10.56
CA ILE A 41 9.46 13.13 -10.43
C ILE A 41 10.36 13.49 -9.23
N ASN A 42 10.75 14.75 -9.11
CA ASN A 42 11.58 15.18 -7.98
C ASN A 42 10.86 14.98 -6.65
N PHE A 43 9.60 15.40 -6.52
CA PHE A 43 8.82 15.20 -5.30
C PHE A 43 8.74 13.72 -4.93
N GLN A 44 8.38 12.86 -5.89
CA GLN A 44 8.26 11.43 -5.66
C GLN A 44 9.61 10.80 -5.27
N ALA A 45 10.71 11.13 -5.95
CA ALA A 45 12.02 10.60 -5.60
C ALA A 45 12.42 10.94 -4.16
N ASN A 46 12.21 12.19 -3.73
CA ASN A 46 12.44 12.60 -2.35
C ASN A 46 11.51 11.87 -1.37
N TYR A 47 10.22 11.74 -1.71
CA TYR A 47 9.24 11.05 -0.89
C TYR A 47 9.58 9.57 -0.71
N GLN A 48 9.97 8.88 -1.79
CA GLN A 48 10.33 7.45 -1.74
C GLN A 48 11.56 7.20 -0.87
N ILE A 49 12.56 8.08 -0.85
CA ILE A 49 13.72 7.93 0.05
C ILE A 49 13.28 7.97 1.52
N ILE A 50 12.42 8.94 1.87
CA ILE A 50 11.92 9.04 3.26
C ILE A 50 11.03 7.86 3.60
N LEU A 51 10.11 7.47 2.70
CA LEU A 51 9.23 6.32 2.88
C LEU A 51 10.05 5.06 3.12
N LEU A 52 11.07 4.77 2.30
CA LEU A 52 11.93 3.60 2.47
C LEU A 52 12.73 3.63 3.78
N GLY A 53 13.15 4.82 4.24
CA GLY A 53 13.75 4.99 5.56
C GLY A 53 12.78 4.64 6.70
N ILE A 54 11.53 5.09 6.61
CA ILE A 54 10.47 4.75 7.57
C ILE A 54 10.11 3.27 7.49
N THR A 55 10.07 2.70 6.27
CA THR A 55 9.85 1.26 6.05
C THR A 55 10.93 0.43 6.71
N LEU A 56 12.21 0.81 6.58
CA LEU A 56 13.31 0.11 7.26
C LEU A 56 13.12 0.14 8.78
N LEU A 57 12.77 1.29 9.35
CA LEU A 57 12.46 1.40 10.78
C LEU A 57 11.26 0.53 11.18
N SER A 58 10.21 0.50 10.37
CA SER A 58 9.04 -0.36 10.57
C SER A 58 9.41 -1.84 10.57
N LEU A 59 10.23 -2.29 9.61
CA LEU A 59 10.69 -3.68 9.53
C LEU A 59 11.55 -4.05 10.75
N VAL A 60 12.50 -3.20 11.12
CA VAL A 60 13.38 -3.41 12.29
C VAL A 60 12.56 -3.51 13.56
N THR A 61 11.65 -2.57 13.80
CA THR A 61 10.80 -2.62 15.00
C THR A 61 9.85 -3.82 14.99
N THR A 62 9.22 -4.14 13.86
CA THR A 62 8.36 -5.33 13.73
C THR A 62 9.12 -6.62 14.01
N TYR A 63 10.36 -6.74 13.51
CA TYR A 63 11.25 -7.85 13.84
C TYR A 63 11.48 -7.98 15.34
N PHE A 64 11.72 -6.87 16.05
CA PHE A 64 11.91 -6.90 17.51
C PHE A 64 10.62 -7.14 18.31
N LEU A 65 9.45 -6.79 17.77
CA LEU A 65 8.16 -7.10 18.42
C LEU A 65 7.91 -8.61 18.46
N ASN A 66 8.20 -9.31 17.36
CA ASN A 66 8.11 -10.78 17.31
C ASN A 66 8.94 -11.36 16.16
N ARG A 67 10.17 -11.79 16.48
CA ARG A 67 11.12 -12.33 15.48
C ARG A 67 10.58 -13.54 14.73
N VAL A 68 9.92 -14.46 15.44
CA VAL A 68 9.46 -15.74 14.88
C VAL A 68 8.35 -15.50 13.86
N THR A 69 7.34 -14.69 14.21
CA THR A 69 6.27 -14.41 13.26
C THR A 69 6.77 -13.49 12.15
N PHE A 70 7.68 -12.55 12.42
CA PHE A 70 8.30 -11.73 11.38
C PHE A 70 8.97 -12.60 10.31
N THR A 71 9.84 -13.53 10.70
CA THR A 71 10.56 -14.39 9.75
C THR A 71 9.62 -15.30 8.96
N ASN A 72 8.49 -15.71 9.54
CA ASN A 72 7.50 -16.51 8.85
C ASN A 72 6.77 -15.72 7.76
N PHE A 73 6.47 -14.44 7.99
CA PHE A 73 5.71 -13.60 7.05
C PHE A 73 6.58 -12.78 6.09
N PHE A 74 7.85 -12.50 6.43
CA PHE A 74 8.77 -11.76 5.57
C PHE A 74 9.37 -12.66 4.48
N THR A 75 8.48 -13.30 3.71
CA THR A 75 8.78 -14.17 2.57
C THR A 75 7.70 -13.96 1.51
N PHE A 76 7.84 -14.57 0.33
CA PHE A 76 6.74 -14.60 -0.63
C PHE A 76 5.59 -15.53 -0.24
N GLY A 77 5.80 -16.41 0.74
CA GLY A 77 4.77 -17.33 1.23
C GLY A 77 4.38 -18.40 0.22
N ASN A 78 3.27 -19.09 0.50
CA ASN A 78 2.66 -20.05 -0.41
C ASN A 78 1.64 -19.33 -1.31
N LEU A 79 2.06 -19.04 -2.54
CA LEU A 79 1.25 -18.31 -3.52
C LEU A 79 -0.07 -19.00 -3.87
N SER A 80 -0.14 -20.31 -3.68
CA SER A 80 -1.29 -21.15 -4.01
C SER A 80 -2.05 -21.65 -2.77
N ALA A 81 -1.77 -21.10 -1.59
CA ALA A 81 -2.46 -21.45 -0.34
C ALA A 81 -3.99 -21.41 -0.49
N THR A 82 -4.69 -22.21 0.29
CA THR A 82 -6.16 -22.24 0.27
C THR A 82 -6.74 -21.06 1.03
N SER A 83 -7.72 -20.38 0.47
CA SER A 83 -8.41 -19.27 1.13
C SER A 83 -9.61 -19.74 1.96
N GLU A 84 -9.82 -19.09 3.11
CA GLU A 84 -11.13 -19.13 3.79
C GLU A 84 -12.13 -18.22 3.07
N GLU A 85 -13.42 -18.50 3.24
CA GLU A 85 -14.48 -17.73 2.60
C GLU A 85 -14.43 -16.24 2.99
N MET A 86 -14.62 -15.36 2.01
CA MET A 86 -14.85 -13.94 2.22
C MET A 86 -15.86 -13.42 1.19
N LYS A 87 -17.15 -13.50 1.55
CA LYS A 87 -18.28 -13.17 0.65
C LYS A 87 -18.19 -11.77 0.05
N LEU A 88 -17.70 -10.79 0.82
CA LEU A 88 -17.54 -9.40 0.36
C LEU A 88 -16.69 -9.29 -0.92
N PHE A 89 -15.73 -10.19 -1.11
CA PHE A 89 -14.84 -10.23 -2.28
C PHE A 89 -15.14 -11.41 -3.21
N GLY A 90 -16.24 -12.15 -2.98
CA GLY A 90 -16.58 -13.34 -3.76
C GLY A 90 -15.58 -14.50 -3.61
N ILE A 91 -14.74 -14.49 -2.57
CA ILE A 91 -13.75 -15.55 -2.31
C ILE A 91 -14.46 -16.74 -1.68
N LYS A 92 -14.39 -17.92 -2.31
CA LYS A 92 -14.99 -19.15 -1.79
C LYS A 92 -13.98 -19.92 -0.92
N ALA A 93 -14.50 -20.66 0.06
CA ALA A 93 -13.66 -21.56 0.84
C ALA A 93 -13.01 -22.62 -0.07
N GLY A 94 -11.70 -22.81 0.08
CA GLY A 94 -10.94 -23.78 -0.70
C GLY A 94 -10.45 -23.29 -2.07
N ASP A 95 -10.79 -22.06 -2.50
CA ASP A 95 -10.13 -21.45 -3.65
C ASP A 95 -8.62 -21.29 -3.36
N SER A 96 -7.79 -21.41 -4.40
CA SER A 96 -6.35 -21.15 -4.28
C SER A 96 -6.08 -19.65 -4.38
N TRP A 97 -5.14 -19.16 -3.56
CA TRP A 97 -4.64 -17.79 -3.62
C TRP A 97 -4.03 -17.41 -4.96
N LEU A 98 -3.62 -18.37 -5.79
CA LEU A 98 -3.20 -18.09 -7.15
C LEU A 98 -4.36 -17.54 -7.99
N LYS A 99 -5.50 -18.24 -7.96
CA LYS A 99 -6.72 -17.83 -8.65
C LYS A 99 -7.33 -16.58 -8.00
N THR A 100 -7.42 -16.56 -6.68
CA THR A 100 -7.98 -15.43 -5.92
C THR A 100 -7.16 -14.17 -6.12
N GLY A 101 -5.84 -14.25 -5.98
CA GLY A 101 -4.92 -13.12 -6.15
C GLY A 101 -4.96 -12.52 -7.56
N ILE A 102 -4.97 -13.36 -8.60
CA ILE A 102 -5.13 -12.89 -9.99
C ILE A 102 -6.49 -12.20 -10.18
N SER A 103 -7.57 -12.84 -9.71
CA SER A 103 -8.93 -12.30 -9.84
C SER A 103 -9.07 -10.94 -9.13
N LEU A 104 -8.55 -10.84 -7.91
CA LEU A 104 -8.53 -9.59 -7.15
C LEU A 104 -7.69 -8.52 -7.85
N THR A 105 -6.51 -8.87 -8.38
CA THR A 105 -5.67 -7.93 -9.13
C THR A 105 -6.47 -7.31 -10.28
N ILE A 106 -7.12 -8.15 -11.10
CA ILE A 106 -7.89 -7.68 -12.26
C ILE A 106 -9.08 -6.81 -11.83
N ILE A 107 -9.92 -7.30 -10.91
CA ILE A 107 -11.15 -6.61 -10.50
C ILE A 107 -10.82 -5.27 -9.83
N ILE A 108 -9.86 -5.26 -8.90
CA ILE A 108 -9.47 -4.04 -8.19
C ILE A 108 -8.83 -3.05 -9.16
N SER A 109 -7.99 -3.51 -10.11
CA SER A 109 -7.43 -2.66 -11.15
C SER A 109 -8.49 -2.01 -12.04
N LEU A 110 -9.57 -2.73 -12.39
CA LEU A 110 -10.68 -2.14 -13.12
C LEU A 110 -11.37 -1.04 -12.32
N VAL A 111 -11.65 -1.29 -11.04
CA VAL A 111 -12.29 -0.30 -10.14
C VAL A 111 -11.41 0.93 -9.95
N THR A 112 -10.12 0.74 -9.65
CA THR A 112 -9.13 1.82 -9.53
C THR A 112 -8.99 2.59 -10.84
N GLY A 113 -8.91 1.90 -11.97
CA GLY A 113 -8.82 2.50 -13.30
C GLY A 113 -10.03 3.37 -13.63
N ILE A 114 -11.25 2.88 -13.36
CA ILE A 114 -12.48 3.66 -13.52
C ILE A 114 -12.45 4.90 -12.64
N PHE A 115 -12.07 4.75 -11.37
CA PHE A 115 -11.99 5.87 -10.43
C PHE A 115 -10.98 6.93 -10.90
N MET A 116 -9.77 6.52 -11.32
CA MET A 116 -8.75 7.44 -11.84
C MET A 116 -9.15 8.06 -13.18
N PHE A 117 -9.82 7.32 -14.06
CA PHE A 117 -10.36 7.87 -15.32
C PHE A 117 -11.31 9.04 -15.05
N PHE A 118 -12.20 8.91 -14.05
CA PHE A 118 -13.09 10.02 -13.68
C PHE A 118 -12.36 11.23 -13.09
N GLN A 119 -11.16 11.07 -12.54
CA GLN A 119 -10.30 12.19 -12.14
C GLN A 119 -9.63 12.87 -13.34
N LEU A 120 -9.35 12.09 -14.40
CA LEU A 120 -8.66 12.57 -15.61
C LEU A 120 -9.60 13.11 -16.69
N LYS A 121 -10.90 12.76 -16.69
CA LYS A 121 -11.82 12.99 -17.82
C LYS A 121 -11.92 14.43 -18.36
N ASN A 122 -11.60 15.42 -17.53
CA ASN A 122 -11.66 16.85 -17.88
C ASN A 122 -10.26 17.46 -18.06
N VAL A 123 -9.23 16.64 -18.20
CA VAL A 123 -7.84 17.06 -18.35
C VAL A 123 -7.34 16.63 -19.72
N THR A 124 -6.70 17.54 -20.43
CA THR A 124 -5.98 17.23 -21.67
C THR A 124 -4.73 16.45 -21.33
N ILE A 125 -4.64 15.20 -21.78
CA ILE A 125 -3.52 14.30 -21.47
C ILE A 125 -2.52 14.33 -22.63
N GLU A 126 -1.27 14.70 -22.32
CA GLU A 126 -0.16 14.57 -23.25
C GLU A 126 0.44 13.15 -23.17
N TRP A 127 -0.12 12.24 -23.96
CA TRP A 127 0.27 10.82 -23.96
C TRP A 127 1.74 10.58 -24.32
N GLU A 128 2.37 11.50 -25.06
CA GLU A 128 3.79 11.42 -25.41
C GLU A 128 4.70 11.44 -24.16
N GLN A 129 4.28 12.13 -23.10
CA GLN A 129 5.04 12.19 -21.86
C GLN A 129 5.01 10.87 -21.07
N LEU A 130 4.08 9.97 -21.37
CA LEU A 130 4.01 8.67 -20.71
C LEU A 130 5.23 7.80 -21.02
N GLN A 131 5.78 7.92 -22.23
CA GLN A 131 6.96 7.14 -22.65
C GLN A 131 8.20 7.52 -21.84
N SER A 132 8.38 8.80 -21.54
CA SER A 132 9.49 9.28 -20.69
C SER A 132 9.22 9.07 -19.19
N GLY A 133 7.95 8.92 -18.80
CA GLY A 133 7.52 8.69 -17.42
C GLY A 133 7.49 7.23 -16.96
N ILE A 134 7.42 6.26 -17.88
CA ILE A 134 7.14 4.85 -17.52
C ILE A 134 8.12 4.25 -16.53
N PHE A 135 9.41 4.53 -16.69
CA PHE A 135 10.44 4.08 -15.75
C PHE A 135 10.18 4.60 -14.34
N TRP A 136 9.86 5.89 -14.21
CA TRP A 136 9.59 6.53 -12.93
C TRP A 136 8.29 6.04 -12.30
N ILE A 137 7.24 5.86 -13.11
CA ILE A 137 5.97 5.31 -12.65
C ILE A 137 6.21 3.92 -12.05
N LEU A 138 6.84 3.01 -12.80
CA LEU A 138 7.11 1.66 -12.31
C LEU A 138 7.99 1.66 -11.06
N LEU A 139 9.05 2.46 -11.02
CA LEU A 139 9.94 2.55 -9.88
C LEU A 139 9.21 3.05 -8.62
N PHE A 140 8.46 4.15 -8.74
CA PHE A 140 7.74 4.71 -7.60
C PHE A 140 6.59 3.81 -7.15
N SER A 141 5.87 3.15 -8.06
CA SER A 141 4.84 2.17 -7.69
C SER A 141 5.45 0.99 -6.95
N LEU A 142 6.63 0.52 -7.39
CA LEU A 142 7.33 -0.60 -6.77
C LEU A 142 7.72 -0.28 -5.32
N THR A 143 8.37 0.87 -5.10
CA THR A 143 8.85 1.28 -3.78
C THR A 143 7.71 1.73 -2.86
N ASN A 144 6.70 2.41 -3.40
CA ASN A 144 5.55 2.88 -2.62
C ASN A 144 4.75 1.70 -2.07
N SER A 145 4.28 0.82 -2.94
CA SER A 145 3.51 -0.36 -2.56
C SER A 145 4.31 -1.24 -1.58
N PHE A 146 5.60 -1.47 -1.83
CA PHE A 146 6.45 -2.21 -0.89
C PHE A 146 6.49 -1.52 0.48
N GLY A 147 6.78 -0.21 0.50
CA GLY A 147 6.89 0.55 1.74
C GLY A 147 5.63 0.51 2.57
N GLU A 148 4.48 0.70 1.93
CA GLU A 148 3.17 0.67 2.59
C GLU A 148 2.78 -0.76 3.03
N GLU A 149 3.04 -1.80 2.24
CA GLU A 149 2.82 -3.19 2.68
C GLU A 149 3.63 -3.53 3.94
N MET A 150 4.89 -3.10 3.97
CA MET A 150 5.77 -3.41 5.11
C MET A 150 5.34 -2.68 6.39
N ILE A 151 4.72 -1.51 6.26
CA ILE A 151 4.22 -0.70 7.39
C ILE A 151 2.86 -1.21 7.86
N TYR A 152 1.89 -1.25 6.95
CA TYR A 152 0.49 -1.44 7.33
C TYR A 152 0.07 -2.91 7.39
N ARG A 153 0.72 -3.80 6.61
CA ARG A 153 0.41 -5.23 6.60
C ARG A 153 1.39 -6.00 7.47
N MET A 154 2.69 -5.99 7.15
CA MET A 154 3.69 -6.68 7.97
C MET A 154 3.74 -6.13 9.40
N GLY A 155 3.71 -4.81 9.58
CA GLY A 155 3.73 -4.16 10.89
C GLY A 155 2.50 -4.42 11.78
N ILE A 156 1.39 -4.92 11.20
CA ILE A 156 0.16 -5.23 11.94
C ILE A 156 -0.08 -6.73 12.04
N VAL A 157 -0.09 -7.44 10.91
CA VAL A 157 -0.47 -8.86 10.86
C VAL A 157 0.54 -9.73 11.58
N SER A 158 1.83 -9.54 11.28
CA SER A 158 2.89 -10.38 11.84
C SER A 158 2.98 -10.32 13.37
N PRO A 159 2.98 -9.15 14.04
CA PRO A 159 3.09 -9.11 15.50
C PRO A 159 1.78 -9.40 16.24
N LEU A 160 0.61 -9.24 15.60
CA LEU A 160 -0.70 -9.47 16.23
C LEU A 160 -1.25 -10.88 16.05
N ILE A 161 -0.63 -11.70 15.19
CA ILE A 161 -1.03 -13.09 15.02
C ILE A 161 -0.98 -13.84 16.35
N LYS A 162 -1.97 -14.71 16.61
CA LYS A 162 -2.18 -15.43 17.87
C LYS A 162 -2.55 -14.56 19.08
N LEU A 163 -2.60 -13.23 18.94
CA LEU A 163 -3.07 -12.32 19.99
C LEU A 163 -4.52 -11.85 19.77
N LEU A 164 -4.93 -11.76 18.50
CA LEU A 164 -6.26 -11.32 18.08
C LEU A 164 -6.85 -12.28 17.04
N SER A 165 -8.17 -12.21 16.84
CA SER A 165 -8.83 -12.92 15.75
C SER A 165 -8.37 -12.39 14.38
N PRO A 166 -8.33 -13.22 13.32
CA PRO A 166 -7.87 -12.78 11.99
C PRO A 166 -8.62 -11.54 11.48
N MET A 167 -9.95 -11.55 11.58
CA MET A 167 -10.78 -10.43 11.12
C MET A 167 -10.48 -9.13 11.88
N THR A 168 -10.23 -9.21 13.19
CA THR A 168 -9.83 -8.03 13.98
C THR A 168 -8.52 -7.43 13.47
N ILE A 169 -7.54 -8.29 13.16
CA ILE A 169 -6.24 -7.86 12.61
C ILE A 169 -6.44 -7.19 11.25
N PHE A 170 -7.28 -7.77 10.38
CA PHE A 170 -7.55 -7.23 9.04
C PHE A 170 -8.21 -5.86 9.12
N ILE A 171 -9.18 -5.69 10.01
CA ILE A 171 -9.87 -4.40 10.22
C ILE A 171 -8.90 -3.34 10.75
N ILE A 172 -8.00 -3.68 11.69
CA ILE A 172 -6.98 -2.74 12.17
C ILE A 172 -6.08 -2.29 11.03
N SER A 173 -5.57 -3.23 10.22
CA SER A 173 -4.75 -2.93 9.03
C SER A 173 -5.52 -2.04 8.04
N ALA A 174 -6.79 -2.38 7.75
CA ALA A 174 -7.66 -1.63 6.87
C ALA A 174 -7.87 -0.18 7.32
N ILE A 175 -8.17 0.04 8.60
CA ILE A 175 -8.41 1.38 9.16
C ILE A 175 -7.11 2.21 9.10
N LEU A 176 -5.99 1.64 9.56
CA LEU A 176 -4.71 2.35 9.58
C LEU A 176 -4.22 2.72 8.19
N PHE A 177 -4.52 1.89 7.19
CA PHE A 177 -4.19 2.18 5.79
C PHE A 177 -5.18 3.14 5.13
N GLY A 178 -6.47 3.03 5.44
CA GLY A 178 -7.52 3.86 4.83
C GLY A 178 -7.56 5.29 5.35
N LEU A 179 -7.38 5.53 6.65
CA LEU A 179 -7.49 6.88 7.23
C LEU A 179 -6.54 7.92 6.62
N PRO A 180 -5.25 7.62 6.36
CA PRO A 180 -4.32 8.57 5.75
C PRO A 180 -4.77 9.06 4.37
N HIS A 181 -5.53 8.24 3.65
CA HIS A 181 -6.09 8.57 2.34
C HIS A 181 -7.23 9.60 2.38
N LEU A 182 -7.64 10.08 3.56
CA LEU A 182 -8.44 11.31 3.64
C LEU A 182 -7.66 12.51 3.08
N ALA A 183 -6.34 12.54 3.28
CA ALA A 183 -5.43 13.58 2.78
C ALA A 183 -4.35 13.06 1.81
N GLY A 184 -4.17 11.74 1.71
CA GLY A 184 -3.31 11.04 0.76
C GLY A 184 -3.99 10.80 -0.60
N MET A 185 -3.37 10.00 -1.46
CA MET A 185 -3.91 9.65 -2.79
C MET A 185 -4.16 8.15 -2.90
N PRO A 186 -5.33 7.68 -3.35
CA PRO A 186 -6.56 8.41 -3.66
C PRO A 186 -7.14 9.21 -2.49
N SER A 187 -7.53 10.48 -2.72
CA SER A 187 -7.93 11.39 -1.64
C SER A 187 -9.41 11.38 -1.29
N GLY A 188 -9.72 11.87 -0.09
CA GLY A 188 -11.09 12.11 0.37
C GLY A 188 -11.80 10.84 0.86
N LEU A 189 -13.08 10.97 1.18
CA LEU A 189 -13.83 9.87 1.81
C LEU A 189 -13.90 8.61 0.94
N ILE A 190 -14.07 8.78 -0.37
CA ILE A 190 -14.11 7.64 -1.31
C ILE A 190 -12.74 6.97 -1.38
N GLY A 191 -11.66 7.74 -1.53
CA GLY A 191 -10.30 7.22 -1.55
C GLY A 191 -9.93 6.47 -0.27
N ALA A 192 -10.25 7.05 0.89
CA ALA A 192 -10.07 6.42 2.19
C ALA A 192 -10.84 5.10 2.34
N THR A 193 -12.08 5.05 1.84
CA THR A 193 -12.89 3.84 1.87
C THR A 193 -12.32 2.77 0.94
N MET A 194 -11.95 3.14 -0.29
CA MET A 194 -11.33 2.22 -1.25
C MET A 194 -10.01 1.65 -0.71
N ALA A 195 -9.14 2.50 -0.16
CA ALA A 195 -7.89 2.08 0.46
C ALA A 195 -8.15 1.16 1.66
N GLY A 196 -9.11 1.48 2.53
CA GLY A 196 -9.46 0.60 3.65
C GLY A 196 -9.98 -0.77 3.21
N VAL A 197 -10.89 -0.81 2.23
CA VAL A 197 -11.40 -2.07 1.65
C VAL A 197 -10.27 -2.88 1.03
N LEU A 198 -9.37 -2.24 0.28
CA LEU A 198 -8.16 -2.89 -0.24
C LEU A 198 -7.30 -3.44 0.91
N GLY A 199 -6.97 -2.61 1.91
CA GLY A 199 -6.16 -2.99 3.06
C GLY A 199 -6.71 -4.18 3.85
N LEU A 200 -8.04 -4.37 3.88
CA LEU A 200 -8.69 -5.52 4.47
C LEU A 200 -8.32 -6.83 3.76
N VAL A 201 -8.44 -6.87 2.42
CA VAL A 201 -8.16 -8.07 1.63
C VAL A 201 -6.66 -8.34 1.49
N LEU A 202 -5.82 -7.30 1.46
CA LEU A 202 -4.36 -7.46 1.46
C LEU A 202 -3.84 -8.01 2.80
N ALA A 203 -4.44 -7.63 3.93
CA ALA A 203 -4.11 -8.23 5.22
C ALA A 203 -4.50 -9.71 5.27
N LYS A 204 -5.66 -10.07 4.71
CA LYS A 204 -6.09 -11.47 4.57
C LYS A 204 -5.12 -12.28 3.70
N SER A 205 -4.68 -11.72 2.56
CA SER A 205 -3.76 -12.43 1.67
C SER A 205 -2.43 -12.73 2.36
N LEU A 206 -1.89 -11.76 3.10
CA LEU A 206 -0.66 -11.98 3.86
C LEU A 206 -0.84 -13.05 4.94
N TYR A 207 -1.95 -12.99 5.68
CA TYR A 207 -2.28 -13.96 6.74
C TYR A 207 -2.40 -15.40 6.22
N GLU A 208 -3.15 -15.61 5.14
CA GLU A 208 -3.46 -16.96 4.64
C GLU A 208 -2.30 -17.57 3.84
N THR A 209 -1.50 -16.75 3.16
CA THR A 209 -0.38 -17.22 2.35
C THR A 209 0.92 -17.30 3.13
N ASN A 210 0.98 -16.76 4.35
CA ASN A 210 2.20 -16.58 5.13
C ASN A 210 3.30 -15.82 4.37
N GLY A 211 2.91 -14.82 3.57
CA GLY A 211 3.86 -14.02 2.80
C GLY A 211 3.24 -12.78 2.20
N PHE A 212 4.08 -11.80 1.88
CA PHE A 212 3.60 -10.50 1.42
C PHE A 212 3.34 -10.44 -0.11
N PHE A 213 3.61 -11.51 -0.87
CA PHE A 213 3.60 -11.46 -2.33
C PHE A 213 2.28 -10.95 -2.92
N TRP A 214 1.14 -11.53 -2.51
CA TRP A 214 -0.16 -11.12 -3.05
C TRP A 214 -0.58 -9.73 -2.58
N ALA A 215 -0.31 -9.42 -1.32
CA ALA A 215 -0.55 -8.09 -0.75
C ALA A 215 0.18 -7.02 -1.58
N TRP A 216 1.48 -7.24 -1.80
CA TRP A 216 2.35 -6.35 -2.56
C TRP A 216 2.01 -6.29 -4.05
N THR A 217 1.80 -7.43 -4.70
CA THR A 217 1.53 -7.47 -6.15
C THR A 217 0.23 -6.77 -6.48
N ILE A 218 -0.85 -7.05 -5.75
CA ILE A 218 -2.15 -6.40 -6.00
C ILE A 218 -2.00 -4.88 -5.83
N HIS A 219 -1.35 -4.44 -4.76
CA HIS A 219 -1.12 -3.03 -4.48
C HIS A 219 -0.23 -2.36 -5.51
N PHE A 220 0.89 -2.97 -5.88
CA PHE A 220 1.82 -2.49 -6.91
C PHE A 220 1.10 -2.18 -8.22
N ILE A 221 0.21 -3.07 -8.68
CA ILE A 221 -0.57 -2.83 -9.89
C ILE A 221 -1.54 -1.64 -9.71
N GLN A 222 -2.12 -1.44 -8.52
CA GLN A 222 -2.94 -0.26 -8.25
C GLN A 222 -2.10 1.03 -8.30
N ASP A 223 -0.90 0.98 -7.73
CA ASP A 223 0.02 2.11 -7.74
C ASP A 223 0.48 2.46 -9.15
N ILE A 224 0.63 1.50 -10.07
CA ILE A 224 0.95 1.82 -11.47
C ILE A 224 -0.17 2.69 -12.07
N ILE A 225 -1.43 2.35 -11.80
CA ILE A 225 -2.59 3.09 -12.29
C ILE A 225 -2.64 4.48 -11.65
N ILE A 226 -2.50 4.56 -10.32
CA ILE A 226 -2.64 5.79 -9.56
C ILE A 226 -1.47 6.73 -9.84
N ILE A 227 -0.22 6.28 -9.69
CA ILE A 227 0.98 7.07 -9.93
C ILE A 227 1.10 7.46 -11.40
N GLY A 228 0.69 6.58 -12.32
CA GLY A 228 0.61 6.89 -13.75
C GLY A 228 -0.38 8.02 -14.03
N ALA A 229 -1.59 7.96 -13.46
CA ALA A 229 -2.58 9.02 -13.59
C ALA A 229 -2.11 10.34 -12.96
N LEU A 230 -1.48 10.30 -11.78
CA LEU A 230 -0.90 11.47 -11.12
C LEU A 230 0.25 12.08 -11.91
N PHE A 231 1.08 11.24 -12.52
CA PHE A 231 2.14 11.68 -13.42
C PHE A 231 1.55 12.48 -14.58
N LEU A 232 0.54 11.94 -15.28
CA LEU A 232 -0.14 12.64 -16.38
C LEU A 232 -0.88 13.91 -15.95
N LEU A 233 -1.34 14.00 -14.70
CA LEU A 233 -1.92 15.24 -14.14
C LEU A 233 -0.87 16.31 -13.88
N SER A 234 0.36 15.91 -13.57
CA SER A 234 1.45 16.82 -13.22
C SER A 234 2.11 17.46 -14.45
N THR A 235 1.92 16.87 -15.62
CA THR A 235 2.53 17.31 -16.87
C THR A 235 1.75 18.42 -17.57
N LYS A 236 0.79 19.07 -16.87
CA LYS A 236 0.09 20.24 -17.37
C LYS A 236 1.09 21.33 -17.76
N THR A 237 1.28 21.46 -19.06
CA THR A 237 1.78 22.66 -19.72
C THR A 237 0.77 23.77 -19.46
N THR A 238 1.20 24.79 -18.72
CA THR A 238 0.57 26.12 -18.75
C THR A 238 0.64 26.70 -20.15
#